data_AF-A0A7J5VQ57-F1
#
_entry.id   AF-A0A7J5VQ57-F1
#
_cell.length_a   1.000
_cell.length_b   1.000
_cell.length_c   1.000
_cell.angle_alpha   90.00
_cell.angle_beta   90.00
_cell.angle_gamma   90.00
#
_symmetry.space_group_name_H-M   'P 1'
#
loop_
_entity.id
_entity.type
_entity.pdbx_description
1 polymer ?
#
loop_
_entity_poly.entity_id
_entity_poly.type
_entity_poly.pdbx_seq_one_letter_code
_entity_poly.pdbx_strand_id
1 'polypeptide(L)'
;MSKKNRGRSFLFVGLTALLVGNVVSSCSSHVTTFACKPPESVQCDDSKFNHARLIVDAEDLVVWHSRGRLYVFASQASGRNFDEIPVGNAGFLEADAGPSGEDVVFEANPALPELTRELQERFHAAPILLWRVGREYSVWKQKGRIFILGPDPVVERDFIRSRELVVSKTFFGAGPRGETVVVEASKSKNQFADLLMERFEARPILIETRCPDYFVWKEKGRLIVVGSAQSSLDLETGRELRSTRALMGAGPNGETVVFETDGGRSEMLQRLATTYFGEGKIPAGLIAE
;
A
#
# COMPACT_ATOMS: atom_id res chain seq x y z
N MET A 1 40.09 51.30 12.12
CA MET A 1 39.97 51.30 13.61
C MET A 1 39.14 50.07 14.00
N SER A 2 39.70 48.87 14.15
CA SER A 2 40.46 48.29 15.28
C SER A 2 39.78 48.41 16.65
N LYS A 3 39.26 47.27 17.16
CA LYS A 3 39.05 46.82 18.56
C LYS A 3 38.42 45.41 18.46
N LYS A 4 39.11 44.26 18.59
CA LYS A 4 39.97 43.66 19.64
C LYS A 4 39.19 43.13 20.86
N ASN A 5 39.39 41.82 21.11
CA ASN A 5 39.32 41.06 22.38
C ASN A 5 37.92 40.62 22.90
N ARG A 6 37.66 39.42 23.46
CA ARG A 6 38.42 38.29 24.07
C ARG A 6 37.58 37.00 23.82
N GLY A 7 38.08 35.79 23.58
CA GLY A 7 39.07 35.04 24.36
C GLY A 7 38.40 34.30 25.52
N ARG A 8 37.79 33.13 25.28
CA ARG A 8 37.29 32.21 26.32
C ARG A 8 37.99 30.86 26.19
N SER A 9 38.81 30.56 27.20
CA SER A 9 39.49 29.29 27.42
C SER A 9 38.48 28.25 27.93
N PHE A 10 38.49 27.05 27.36
CA PHE A 10 37.84 25.88 27.94
C PHE A 10 38.88 24.88 28.42
N LEU A 11 38.64 24.42 29.65
CA LEU A 11 39.41 23.48 30.44
C LEU A 11 39.51 22.11 29.74
N PHE A 12 40.72 21.56 29.67
CA PHE A 12 40.96 20.14 29.45
C PHE A 12 40.70 19.39 30.76
N VAL A 13 39.78 18.43 30.75
CA VAL A 13 39.62 17.43 31.82
C VAL A 13 40.07 16.10 31.25
N GLY A 14 41.12 15.53 31.85
CA GLY A 14 41.69 14.25 31.47
C GLY A 14 40.76 13.08 31.79
N LEU A 15 40.63 12.16 30.84
CA LEU A 15 39.92 10.90 31.00
C LEU A 15 40.96 9.79 31.23
N THR A 16 40.99 9.25 32.44
CA THR A 16 41.85 8.14 32.85
C THR A 16 41.23 6.82 32.37
N ALA A 17 41.97 6.05 31.59
CA ALA A 17 41.58 4.72 31.12
C ALA A 17 41.67 3.69 32.27
N LEU A 18 40.57 2.98 32.54
CA LEU A 18 40.56 1.78 33.37
C LEU A 18 40.47 0.56 32.46
N LEU A 19 41.55 -0.22 32.37
CA LEU A 19 41.57 -1.54 31.75
C LEU A 19 41.03 -2.57 32.76
N VAL A 20 39.81 -3.05 32.52
CA VAL A 20 39.25 -4.21 33.22
C VAL A 20 39.50 -5.45 32.37
N GLY A 21 40.40 -6.31 32.83
CA GLY A 21 40.63 -7.62 32.24
C GLY A 21 39.51 -8.57 32.64
N ASN A 22 38.76 -9.07 31.66
CA ASN A 22 37.81 -10.16 31.86
C ASN A 22 38.44 -11.48 31.41
N VAL A 23 38.45 -12.42 32.36
CA VAL A 23 38.83 -13.82 32.22
C VAL A 23 37.72 -14.54 31.45
N VAL A 24 38.03 -15.12 30.29
CA VAL A 24 37.11 -15.99 29.55
C VAL A 24 37.20 -17.41 30.12
N SER A 25 36.15 -17.83 30.81
CA SER A 25 35.91 -19.22 31.20
C SER A 25 35.11 -19.91 30.09
N SER A 26 35.70 -20.93 29.47
CA SER A 26 35.07 -21.75 28.44
C SER A 26 34.12 -22.77 29.10
N CYS A 27 32.81 -22.60 28.90
CA CYS A 27 31.83 -23.66 29.11
C CYS A 27 31.39 -24.18 27.74
N SER A 28 31.76 -25.42 27.46
CA SER A 28 31.35 -26.17 26.27
C SER A 28 29.91 -26.65 26.46
N SER A 29 28.96 -25.95 25.84
CA SER A 29 27.57 -26.40 25.71
C SER A 29 27.37 -27.02 24.32
N HIS A 30 27.04 -28.31 24.29
CA HIS A 30 26.61 -29.00 23.08
C HIS A 30 25.37 -28.30 22.49
N VAL A 31 25.53 -27.65 21.34
CA VAL A 31 24.43 -27.10 20.55
C VAL A 31 23.88 -28.24 19.69
N THR A 32 22.73 -28.77 20.07
CA THR A 32 21.92 -29.62 19.21
C THR A 32 21.23 -28.71 18.20
N THR A 33 21.73 -28.68 16.98
CA THR A 33 21.11 -27.99 15.85
C THR A 33 19.80 -28.70 15.48
N PHE A 34 18.67 -28.15 15.94
CA PHE A 34 17.37 -28.47 15.36
C PHE A 34 17.33 -27.84 13.97
N ALA A 35 17.35 -28.69 12.94
CA ALA A 35 17.06 -28.25 11.58
C ALA A 35 15.57 -27.90 11.51
N CYS A 36 15.24 -26.64 11.76
CA CYS A 36 13.94 -26.10 11.37
C CYS A 36 13.86 -26.18 9.84
N LYS A 37 13.03 -27.10 9.34
CA LYS A 37 12.60 -27.08 7.95
C LYS A 37 12.08 -25.65 7.70
N PRO A 38 12.63 -24.89 6.74
CA PRO A 38 12.14 -23.54 6.47
C PRO A 38 10.64 -23.63 6.21
N PRO A 39 9.82 -22.72 6.78
CA PRO A 39 8.40 -22.70 6.51
C PRO A 39 8.24 -22.65 4.99
N GLU A 40 7.47 -23.60 4.47
CA GLU A 40 7.11 -23.69 3.07
C GLU A 40 6.63 -22.30 2.65
N SER A 41 7.36 -21.65 1.73
CA SER A 41 7.07 -20.29 1.31
C SER A 41 5.60 -20.24 0.93
N VAL A 42 4.82 -19.44 1.64
CA VAL A 42 3.42 -19.20 1.29
C VAL A 42 3.46 -18.51 -0.07
N GLN A 43 3.36 -19.29 -1.14
CA GLN A 43 3.10 -18.76 -2.46
C GLN A 43 1.76 -18.05 -2.35
N CYS A 44 1.71 -16.79 -2.78
CA CYS A 44 0.43 -16.19 -3.13
C CYS A 44 -0.20 -17.20 -4.10
N ASP A 45 -1.31 -17.84 -3.71
CA ASP A 45 -2.10 -18.67 -4.62
C ASP A 45 -2.72 -17.71 -5.62
N ASP A 46 -1.90 -17.33 -6.59
CA ASP A 46 -2.12 -16.25 -7.55
C ASP A 46 -3.37 -16.55 -8.38
N SER A 47 -3.74 -17.82 -8.52
CA SER A 47 -4.84 -18.29 -9.35
C SER A 47 -6.18 -17.61 -9.04
N LYS A 48 -6.40 -17.13 -7.80
CA LYS A 48 -7.65 -16.47 -7.39
C LYS A 48 -7.67 -14.95 -7.55
N PHE A 49 -6.51 -14.32 -7.69
CA PHE A 49 -6.36 -12.87 -7.94
C PHE A 49 -5.95 -12.56 -9.39
N ASN A 50 -5.77 -13.60 -10.21
CA ASN A 50 -5.27 -13.57 -11.59
C ASN A 50 -6.31 -13.11 -12.63
N HIS A 51 -7.28 -12.28 -12.27
CA HIS A 51 -8.05 -11.59 -13.29
C HIS A 51 -7.37 -10.28 -13.60
N ALA A 52 -6.57 -10.31 -14.66
CA ALA A 52 -6.11 -9.12 -15.33
C ALA A 52 -7.35 -8.22 -15.52
N ARG A 53 -7.36 -7.06 -14.85
CA ARG A 53 -8.46 -6.10 -14.91
C ARG A 53 -7.99 -4.86 -15.63
N LEU A 54 -8.72 -4.48 -16.67
CA LEU A 54 -8.55 -3.17 -17.32
C LEU A 54 -9.00 -2.08 -16.33
N ILE A 55 -8.04 -1.30 -15.87
CA ILE A 55 -8.24 -0.22 -14.89
C ILE A 55 -8.51 1.11 -15.58
N VAL A 56 -7.83 1.38 -16.69
CA VAL A 56 -8.00 2.58 -17.51
C VAL A 56 -8.00 2.16 -18.97
N ASP A 57 -9.01 2.63 -19.70
CA ASP A 57 -9.08 2.65 -21.17
C ASP A 57 -9.24 4.11 -21.56
N ALA A 58 -8.17 4.88 -21.38
CA ALA A 58 -8.03 6.14 -22.08
C ALA A 58 -7.50 5.78 -23.48
N GLU A 59 -7.86 6.54 -24.52
CA GLU A 59 -7.55 6.22 -25.92
C GLU A 59 -6.08 5.83 -26.18
N ASP A 60 -5.15 6.18 -25.28
CA ASP A 60 -3.72 5.92 -25.39
C ASP A 60 -3.04 5.27 -24.15
N LEU A 61 -3.79 4.66 -23.23
CA LEU A 61 -3.19 3.98 -22.06
C LEU A 61 -4.04 2.79 -21.61
N VAL A 62 -3.43 1.61 -21.59
CA VAL A 62 -4.06 0.37 -21.12
C VAL A 62 -3.33 -0.10 -19.87
N VAL A 63 -4.05 -0.17 -18.74
CA VAL A 63 -3.48 -0.62 -17.46
C VAL A 63 -4.14 -1.92 -17.02
N TRP A 64 -3.32 -2.96 -16.85
CA TRP A 64 -3.73 -4.26 -16.30
C TRP A 64 -3.20 -4.44 -14.89
N HIS A 65 -3.99 -5.01 -13.99
CA HIS A 65 -3.52 -5.44 -12.68
C HIS A 65 -3.40 -6.96 -12.60
N SER A 66 -2.21 -7.47 -12.28
CA SER A 66 -1.95 -8.90 -12.14
C SER A 66 -0.84 -9.16 -11.12
N ARG A 67 -1.05 -10.11 -10.21
CA ARG A 67 -0.07 -10.54 -9.18
C ARG A 67 0.53 -9.38 -8.36
N GLY A 68 -0.31 -8.45 -7.93
CA GLY A 68 0.12 -7.29 -7.15
C GLY A 68 0.99 -6.30 -7.92
N ARG A 69 0.93 -6.34 -9.27
CA ARG A 69 1.61 -5.41 -10.16
C ARG A 69 0.63 -4.77 -11.13
N LEU A 70 0.95 -3.56 -11.56
CA LEU A 70 0.32 -2.90 -12.69
C LEU A 70 1.18 -3.03 -13.93
N TYR A 71 0.56 -3.32 -15.06
CA TYR A 71 1.21 -3.39 -16.37
C TYR A 71 0.61 -2.34 -17.27
N VAL A 72 1.45 -1.46 -17.78
CA VAL A 72 1.06 -0.26 -18.52
C VAL A 72 1.51 -0.40 -19.97
N PHE A 73 0.54 -0.37 -20.89
CA PHE A 73 0.75 -0.54 -22.33
C PHE A 73 0.29 0.69 -23.09
N ALA A 74 0.95 0.91 -24.24
CA ALA A 74 0.63 1.98 -25.16
C ALA A 74 -0.65 1.73 -25.97
N SER A 75 -1.09 0.48 -26.06
CA SER A 75 -2.28 0.12 -26.82
C SER A 75 -2.95 -1.17 -26.34
N GLN A 76 -4.23 -1.34 -26.68
CA GLN A 76 -4.93 -2.60 -26.47
C GLN A 76 -4.32 -3.77 -27.26
N ALA A 77 -3.65 -3.49 -28.39
CA ALA A 77 -2.96 -4.53 -29.15
C ALA A 77 -1.77 -5.08 -28.35
N SER A 78 -0.96 -4.21 -27.76
CA SER A 78 0.16 -4.59 -26.89
C SER A 78 -0.32 -5.34 -25.65
N GLY A 79 -1.42 -4.88 -25.03
CA GLY A 79 -1.96 -5.52 -23.83
C GLY A 79 -2.66 -6.86 -24.06
N ARG A 80 -3.10 -7.18 -25.29
CA ARG A 80 -3.86 -8.41 -25.57
C ARG A 80 -3.06 -9.70 -25.38
N ASN A 81 -1.75 -9.65 -25.53
CA ASN A 81 -0.86 -10.80 -25.37
C ASN A 81 -0.17 -10.81 -24.00
N PHE A 82 -0.70 -10.07 -23.02
CA PHE A 82 -0.06 -9.92 -21.71
C PHE A 82 0.24 -11.27 -21.03
N ASP A 83 -0.68 -12.23 -21.08
CA ASP A 83 -0.50 -13.54 -20.47
C ASP A 83 0.63 -14.37 -21.11
N GLU A 84 1.05 -14.00 -22.33
CA GLU A 84 2.08 -14.70 -23.10
C GLU A 84 3.47 -14.04 -22.99
N ILE A 85 3.56 -12.81 -22.46
CA ILE A 85 4.82 -12.06 -22.39
C ILE A 85 5.52 -12.37 -21.07
N PRO A 86 6.68 -13.06 -21.06
CA PRO A 86 7.46 -13.22 -19.85
C PRO A 86 7.90 -11.83 -19.36
N VAL A 87 7.50 -11.46 -18.15
CA VAL A 87 7.76 -10.15 -17.49
C VAL A 87 9.25 -9.74 -17.56
N GLY A 88 10.17 -10.70 -17.69
CA GLY A 88 11.61 -10.47 -17.73
C GLY A 88 12.20 -9.88 -19.02
N ASN A 89 11.46 -9.82 -20.14
CA ASN A 89 12.10 -9.55 -21.45
C ASN A 89 11.76 -8.21 -22.12
N ALA A 90 10.80 -7.42 -21.62
CA ALA A 90 10.39 -6.19 -22.33
C ALA A 90 9.75 -5.11 -21.46
N GLY A 91 10.02 -5.07 -20.15
CA GLY A 91 9.39 -4.13 -19.23
C GLY A 91 10.38 -3.27 -18.45
N PHE A 92 10.06 -1.99 -18.24
CA PHE A 92 10.72 -1.17 -17.23
C PHE A 92 9.93 -1.27 -15.92
N LEU A 93 10.60 -1.69 -14.85
CA LEU A 93 10.00 -1.84 -13.52
C LEU A 93 10.20 -0.57 -12.69
N GLU A 94 9.10 -0.01 -12.19
CA GLU A 94 9.10 1.04 -11.19
C GLU A 94 8.47 0.49 -9.90
N ALA A 95 9.30 0.28 -8.88
CA ALA A 95 8.87 -0.31 -7.62
C ALA A 95 7.97 0.65 -6.83
N ASP A 96 6.92 0.11 -6.19
CA ASP A 96 5.98 0.84 -5.33
C ASP A 96 5.28 2.07 -5.98
N ALA A 97 5.29 2.17 -7.31
CA ALA A 97 4.73 3.30 -8.05
C ALA A 97 3.20 3.23 -8.26
N GLY A 98 2.60 2.09 -7.95
CA GLY A 98 1.17 1.87 -8.04
C GLY A 98 0.37 2.67 -6.99
N PRO A 99 -0.92 2.91 -7.22
CA PRO A 99 -1.75 3.69 -6.33
C PRO A 99 -1.87 3.11 -4.91
N SER A 100 -1.71 1.79 -4.76
CA SER A 100 -1.75 1.04 -3.50
C SER A 100 -0.35 0.54 -3.08
N GLY A 101 0.71 1.01 -3.74
CA GLY A 101 2.09 0.54 -3.54
C GLY A 101 2.45 -0.69 -4.37
N GLU A 102 1.71 -0.98 -5.43
CA GLU A 102 2.07 -2.04 -6.39
C GLU A 102 3.32 -1.66 -7.18
N ASP A 103 4.08 -2.65 -7.64
CA ASP A 103 5.06 -2.43 -8.70
C ASP A 103 4.35 -2.07 -10.01
N VAL A 104 4.93 -1.15 -10.78
CA VAL A 104 4.42 -0.78 -12.12
C VAL A 104 5.42 -1.22 -13.17
N VAL A 105 4.97 -2.00 -14.15
CA VAL A 105 5.76 -2.48 -15.27
C VAL A 105 5.28 -1.77 -16.54
N PHE A 106 6.14 -0.96 -17.12
CA PHE A 106 5.87 -0.23 -18.35
C PHE A 106 6.36 -1.02 -19.56
N GLU A 107 5.56 -1.04 -20.63
CA GLU A 107 5.98 -1.54 -21.93
C GLU A 107 7.29 -0.84 -22.36
N ALA A 108 8.29 -1.64 -22.72
CA ALA A 108 9.55 -1.17 -23.28
C ALA A 108 9.72 -1.71 -24.69
N ASN A 109 10.07 -0.81 -25.61
CA ASN A 109 10.36 -1.17 -26.99
C ASN A 109 11.74 -0.63 -27.36
N PRO A 110 12.76 -1.48 -27.60
CA PRO A 110 14.10 -1.03 -27.98
C PRO A 110 14.15 -0.19 -29.26
N ALA A 111 13.17 -0.34 -30.15
CA ALA A 111 13.04 0.49 -31.35
C ALA A 111 12.42 1.87 -31.06
N LEU A 112 11.76 2.04 -29.91
CA LEU A 112 11.11 3.28 -29.46
C LEU A 112 11.49 3.57 -28.00
N PRO A 113 12.74 3.99 -27.72
CA PRO A 113 13.22 4.17 -26.34
C PRO A 113 12.44 5.22 -25.54
N GLU A 114 11.82 6.19 -26.21
CA GLU A 114 10.98 7.22 -25.57
C GLU A 114 9.62 6.68 -25.11
N LEU A 115 9.19 5.52 -25.61
CA LEU A 115 7.88 4.95 -25.30
C LEU A 115 7.68 4.77 -23.80
N THR A 116 8.65 4.17 -23.12
CA THR A 116 8.57 3.92 -21.67
C THR A 116 8.42 5.22 -20.88
N ARG A 117 9.21 6.25 -21.24
CA ARG A 117 9.13 7.57 -20.60
C ARG A 117 7.77 8.22 -20.82
N GLU A 118 7.25 8.16 -22.04
CA GLU A 118 5.90 8.66 -22.34
C GLU A 118 4.82 7.92 -21.55
N LEU A 119 4.93 6.60 -21.41
CA LEU A 119 3.98 5.81 -20.62
C LEU A 119 4.04 6.17 -19.13
N GLN A 120 5.23 6.39 -18.56
CA GLN A 120 5.39 6.86 -17.19
C GLN A 120 4.70 8.22 -16.99
N GLU A 121 5.02 9.20 -17.85
CA GLU A 121 4.42 10.55 -17.78
C GLU A 121 2.89 10.49 -17.88
N ARG A 122 2.35 9.67 -18.81
CA ARG A 122 0.91 9.48 -18.97
C ARG A 122 0.28 8.78 -17.77
N PHE A 123 0.89 7.71 -17.26
CA PHE A 123 0.39 6.95 -16.12
C PHE A 123 0.28 7.82 -14.86
N HIS A 124 1.30 8.61 -14.54
CA HIS A 124 1.26 9.50 -13.36
C HIS A 124 0.31 10.70 -13.53
N ALA A 125 0.01 11.09 -14.78
CA ALA A 125 -0.93 12.17 -15.07
C ALA A 125 -2.40 11.71 -15.12
N ALA A 126 -2.63 10.44 -15.46
CA ALA A 126 -3.96 9.87 -15.68
C ALA A 126 -4.71 9.65 -14.35
N PRO A 127 -6.04 9.82 -14.33
CA PRO A 127 -6.87 9.23 -13.29
C PRO A 127 -6.83 7.71 -13.38
N ILE A 128 -6.50 7.06 -12.26
CA ILE A 128 -6.44 5.58 -12.16
C ILE A 128 -7.66 5.12 -11.37
N LEU A 129 -8.50 4.25 -11.96
CA LEU A 129 -9.61 3.63 -11.24
C LEU A 129 -9.05 2.64 -10.20
N LEU A 130 -9.29 2.91 -8.92
CA LEU A 130 -8.90 1.99 -7.85
C LEU A 130 -9.90 0.84 -7.74
N TRP A 131 -11.19 1.18 -7.59
CA TRP A 131 -12.25 0.19 -7.57
C TRP A 131 -13.61 0.79 -7.93
N ARG A 132 -14.57 -0.09 -8.22
CA ARG A 132 -15.97 0.26 -8.49
C ARG A 132 -16.87 -0.56 -7.59
N VAL A 133 -17.78 0.09 -6.89
CA VAL A 133 -18.75 -0.54 -5.99
C VAL A 133 -20.06 -0.70 -6.75
N GLY A 134 -20.22 -1.83 -7.43
CA GLY A 134 -21.42 -2.13 -8.22
C GLY A 134 -21.80 -0.99 -9.17
N ARG A 135 -23.03 -0.48 -9.01
CA ARG A 135 -23.54 0.72 -9.71
C ARG A 135 -23.75 1.88 -8.74
N GLU A 136 -23.02 1.92 -7.64
CA GLU A 136 -23.18 2.96 -6.63
C GLU A 136 -22.20 4.10 -6.85
N TYR A 137 -20.90 3.77 -6.93
CA TYR A 137 -19.85 4.75 -7.12
C TYR A 137 -18.55 4.10 -7.62
N SER A 138 -17.64 4.92 -8.15
CA SER A 138 -16.28 4.57 -8.52
C SER A 138 -15.27 5.42 -7.74
N VAL A 139 -14.13 4.83 -7.39
CA VAL A 139 -13.05 5.50 -6.66
C VAL A 139 -11.82 5.56 -7.54
N TRP A 140 -11.28 6.75 -7.70
CA TRP A 140 -10.15 7.05 -8.58
C TRP A 140 -9.02 7.69 -7.80
N LYS A 141 -7.78 7.52 -8.25
CA LYS A 141 -6.61 8.24 -7.75
C LYS A 141 -6.00 9.09 -8.84
N GLN A 142 -5.70 10.35 -8.51
CA GLN A 142 -5.01 11.26 -9.41
C GLN A 142 -4.22 12.30 -8.62
N LYS A 143 -2.94 12.49 -8.95
CA LYS A 143 -2.07 13.52 -8.34
C LYS A 143 -2.12 13.51 -6.81
N GLY A 144 -2.07 12.32 -6.21
CA GLY A 144 -2.11 12.14 -4.75
C GLY A 144 -3.47 12.44 -4.09
N ARG A 145 -4.56 12.56 -4.86
CA ARG A 145 -5.92 12.75 -4.36
C ARG A 145 -6.78 11.54 -4.72
N ILE A 146 -7.78 11.28 -3.89
CA ILE A 146 -8.82 10.30 -4.16
C ILE A 146 -10.06 11.03 -4.68
N PHE A 147 -10.66 10.53 -5.75
CA PHE A 147 -11.90 11.05 -6.30
C PHE A 147 -12.99 10.00 -6.17
N ILE A 148 -14.15 10.38 -5.63
CA ILE A 148 -15.32 9.51 -5.48
C ILE A 148 -16.41 10.03 -6.38
N LEU A 149 -16.74 9.24 -7.39
CA LEU A 149 -17.74 9.57 -8.39
C LEU A 149 -18.96 8.70 -8.19
N GLY A 150 -20.14 9.29 -8.23
CA GLY A 150 -21.40 8.58 -8.23
C GLY A 150 -21.60 7.73 -9.50
N PRO A 151 -22.82 7.23 -9.71
CA PRO A 151 -23.06 6.20 -10.72
C PRO A 151 -23.30 6.74 -12.12
N ASP A 152 -23.24 8.07 -12.32
CA ASP A 152 -23.52 8.68 -13.63
C ASP A 152 -22.32 8.51 -14.58
N PRO A 153 -22.45 7.72 -15.66
CA PRO A 153 -21.35 7.50 -16.61
C PRO A 153 -20.95 8.76 -17.37
N VAL A 154 -21.82 9.78 -17.44
CA VAL A 154 -21.48 11.08 -18.03
C VAL A 154 -20.44 11.79 -17.19
N VAL A 155 -20.65 11.85 -15.87
CA VAL A 155 -19.70 12.47 -14.93
C VAL A 155 -18.37 11.75 -14.96
N GLU A 156 -18.37 10.42 -14.99
CA GLU A 156 -17.14 9.62 -15.07
C GLU A 156 -16.35 9.91 -16.36
N ARG A 157 -17.01 9.87 -17.52
CA ARG A 157 -16.37 10.19 -18.79
C ARG A 157 -15.83 11.62 -18.82
N ASP A 158 -16.59 12.57 -18.30
CA ASP A 158 -16.19 13.97 -18.27
C ASP A 158 -14.98 14.16 -17.33
N PHE A 159 -14.97 13.51 -16.16
CA PHE A 159 -13.82 13.50 -15.25
C PHE A 159 -12.57 12.88 -15.87
N ILE A 160 -12.68 11.76 -16.57
CA ILE A 160 -11.54 11.14 -17.27
C ILE A 160 -10.92 12.13 -18.28
N ARG A 161 -11.77 12.87 -19.00
CA ARG A 161 -11.34 13.84 -20.01
C ARG A 161 -10.78 15.13 -19.41
N SER A 162 -11.53 15.76 -18.50
CA SER A 162 -11.20 17.07 -17.93
C SER A 162 -10.17 16.98 -16.82
N ARG A 163 -10.05 15.81 -16.17
CA ARG A 163 -9.26 15.56 -14.95
C ARG A 163 -9.79 16.33 -13.73
N GLU A 164 -11.02 16.83 -13.80
CA GLU A 164 -11.62 17.67 -12.76
C GLU A 164 -13.13 17.42 -12.65
N LEU A 165 -13.66 17.43 -11.41
CA LEU A 165 -15.10 17.38 -11.17
C LEU A 165 -15.72 18.77 -11.25
N VAL A 166 -16.79 18.91 -12.02
CA VAL A 166 -17.49 20.19 -12.24
C VAL A 166 -18.10 20.73 -10.94
N VAL A 167 -18.66 19.85 -10.12
CA VAL A 167 -19.25 20.18 -8.81
C VAL A 167 -18.77 19.13 -7.83
N SER A 168 -18.09 19.57 -6.77
CA SER A 168 -17.49 18.65 -5.80
C SER A 168 -17.47 19.22 -4.39
N LYS A 169 -17.31 18.32 -3.41
CA LYS A 169 -16.99 18.63 -2.02
C LYS A 169 -15.64 18.02 -1.69
N THR A 170 -14.76 18.77 -1.03
CA THR A 170 -13.40 18.33 -0.69
C THR A 170 -13.29 18.03 0.80
N PHE A 171 -12.71 16.87 1.13
CA PHE A 171 -12.45 16.40 2.48
C PHE A 171 -10.93 16.22 2.66
N PHE A 172 -10.32 17.06 3.47
CA PHE A 172 -8.87 17.04 3.70
C PHE A 172 -8.51 15.95 4.72
N GLY A 173 -7.51 15.12 4.41
CA GLY A 173 -7.03 14.06 5.31
C GLY A 173 -7.97 12.86 5.43
N ALA A 174 -9.07 12.84 4.68
CA ALA A 174 -10.06 11.76 4.74
C ALA A 174 -9.66 10.51 3.94
N GLY A 175 -8.60 10.63 3.12
CA GLY A 175 -8.04 9.51 2.38
C GLY A 175 -7.45 8.47 3.32
N PRO A 176 -7.32 7.23 2.86
CA PRO A 176 -6.96 6.16 3.76
C PRO A 176 -5.49 6.25 4.23
N ARG A 177 -4.61 6.92 3.46
CA ARG A 177 -3.25 7.34 3.86
C ARG A 177 -3.17 8.84 4.20
N GLY A 178 -4.30 9.48 4.53
CA GLY A 178 -4.38 10.91 4.81
C GLY A 178 -4.45 11.78 3.55
N GLU A 179 -4.76 11.20 2.39
CA GLU A 179 -4.95 11.98 1.15
C GLU A 179 -6.16 12.92 1.22
N THR A 180 -6.18 13.89 0.33
CA THR A 180 -7.40 14.67 0.05
C THR A 180 -8.39 13.82 -0.73
N VAL A 181 -9.64 13.76 -0.27
CA VAL A 181 -10.75 13.11 -0.99
C VAL A 181 -11.63 14.18 -1.62
N VAL A 182 -11.88 14.07 -2.91
CA VAL A 182 -12.76 14.96 -3.68
C VAL A 182 -13.96 14.16 -4.12
N VAL A 183 -15.14 14.51 -3.62
CA VAL A 183 -16.37 13.76 -3.84
C VAL A 183 -17.27 14.52 -4.79
N GLU A 184 -17.86 13.83 -5.77
CA GLU A 184 -18.90 14.39 -6.61
C GLU A 184 -20.03 14.98 -5.76
N ALA A 185 -20.41 16.22 -6.06
CA ALA A 185 -21.51 16.90 -5.42
C ALA A 185 -22.60 17.23 -6.44
N SER A 186 -23.84 17.30 -5.96
CA SER A 186 -24.99 17.60 -6.81
C SER A 186 -25.61 18.94 -6.41
N LYS A 187 -25.85 19.83 -7.39
CA LYS A 187 -26.52 21.12 -7.15
C LYS A 187 -27.96 20.96 -6.66
N SER A 188 -28.63 19.86 -6.99
CA SER A 188 -30.02 19.58 -6.63
C SER A 188 -30.17 18.67 -5.41
N LYS A 189 -29.09 18.01 -4.97
CA LYS A 189 -29.08 17.09 -3.82
C LYS A 189 -27.97 17.46 -2.85
N ASN A 190 -28.28 18.34 -1.90
CA ASN A 190 -27.30 18.91 -0.97
C ASN A 190 -26.51 17.88 -0.14
N GLN A 191 -27.05 16.68 0.08
CA GLN A 191 -26.42 15.61 0.87
C GLN A 191 -25.70 14.56 0.03
N PHE A 192 -25.67 14.69 -1.30
CA PHE A 192 -25.15 13.63 -2.18
C PHE A 192 -23.68 13.29 -1.89
N ALA A 193 -22.84 14.32 -1.73
CA ALA A 193 -21.42 14.12 -1.43
C ALA A 193 -21.20 13.48 -0.04
N ASP A 194 -22.01 13.84 0.94
CA ASP A 194 -21.90 13.28 2.30
C ASP A 194 -22.30 11.80 2.32
N LEU A 195 -23.36 11.42 1.58
CA LEU A 195 -23.76 10.03 1.43
C LEU A 195 -22.71 9.18 0.69
N LEU A 196 -22.07 9.74 -0.34
CA LEU A 196 -20.96 9.05 -1.02
C LEU A 196 -19.76 8.85 -0.09
N MET A 197 -19.43 9.88 0.69
CA MET A 197 -18.34 9.80 1.66
C MET A 197 -18.62 8.76 2.76
N GLU A 198 -19.84 8.76 3.31
CA GLU A 198 -20.28 7.77 4.30
C GLU A 198 -20.13 6.33 3.76
N ARG A 199 -20.55 6.08 2.52
CA ARG A 199 -20.42 4.77 1.87
C ARG A 199 -18.98 4.37 1.58
N PHE A 200 -18.11 5.34 1.33
CA PHE A 200 -16.69 5.12 1.15
C PHE A 200 -16.01 4.72 2.47
N GLU A 201 -16.31 5.43 3.56
CA GLU A 201 -15.75 5.14 4.89
C GLU A 201 -16.28 3.84 5.51
N ALA A 202 -17.49 3.43 5.13
CA ALA A 202 -18.13 2.21 5.63
C ALA A 202 -17.48 0.92 5.10
N ARG A 203 -16.67 0.98 4.04
CA ARG A 203 -16.05 -0.20 3.43
C ARG A 203 -14.59 -0.37 3.87
N PRO A 204 -14.11 -1.61 4.00
CA PRO A 204 -12.68 -1.88 4.00
C PRO A 204 -12.04 -1.38 2.69
N ILE A 205 -10.95 -0.63 2.81
CA ILE A 205 -10.15 -0.14 1.70
C ILE A 205 -8.75 -0.72 1.81
N LEU A 206 -8.28 -1.42 0.78
CA LEU A 206 -6.90 -1.88 0.73
C LEU A 206 -5.96 -0.68 0.57
N ILE A 207 -5.07 -0.48 1.54
CA ILE A 207 -4.13 0.64 1.56
C ILE A 207 -2.69 0.23 1.32
N GLU A 208 -2.34 -1.04 1.49
CA GLU A 208 -0.99 -1.52 1.27
C GLU A 208 -1.03 -3.00 0.92
N THR A 209 -0.25 -3.39 -0.06
CA THR A 209 -0.02 -4.78 -0.45
C THR A 209 1.47 -5.04 -0.46
N ARG A 210 1.93 -6.00 0.33
CA ARG A 210 3.27 -6.57 0.24
C ARG A 210 3.13 -8.06 0.05
N CYS A 211 2.77 -8.53 -1.15
CA CYS A 211 2.70 -9.98 -1.41
C CYS A 211 4.13 -10.55 -1.46
N PRO A 212 4.40 -11.73 -0.85
CA PRO A 212 3.45 -12.60 -0.13
C PRO A 212 3.32 -12.33 1.38
N ASP A 213 3.92 -11.27 1.88
CA ASP A 213 4.04 -10.99 3.32
C ASP A 213 2.69 -10.64 3.97
N TYR A 214 2.04 -9.55 3.54
CA TYR A 214 0.78 -9.08 4.13
C TYR A 214 -0.01 -8.11 3.25
N PHE A 215 -1.24 -7.84 3.67
CA PHE A 215 -2.13 -6.81 3.16
C PHE A 215 -2.62 -5.94 4.32
N VAL A 216 -2.75 -4.64 4.10
CA VAL A 216 -3.29 -3.70 5.10
C VAL A 216 -4.55 -3.07 4.55
N TRP A 217 -5.64 -3.24 5.27
CA TRP A 217 -6.95 -2.65 4.98
C TRP A 217 -7.25 -1.54 5.98
N LYS A 218 -7.90 -0.47 5.55
CA LYS A 218 -8.47 0.54 6.45
C LYS A 218 -9.98 0.38 6.51
N GLU A 219 -10.53 0.24 7.70
CA GLU A 219 -11.97 0.17 7.92
C GLU A 219 -12.34 0.91 9.21
N LYS A 220 -13.27 1.88 9.15
CA LYS A 220 -13.81 2.58 10.33
C LYS A 220 -12.74 3.09 11.30
N GLY A 221 -11.66 3.68 10.74
CA GLY A 221 -10.55 4.22 11.53
C GLY A 221 -9.60 3.15 12.13
N ARG A 222 -9.67 1.91 11.64
CA ARG A 222 -8.78 0.81 12.05
C ARG A 222 -7.93 0.37 10.86
N LEU A 223 -6.73 -0.11 11.14
CA LEU A 223 -5.87 -0.78 10.18
C LEU A 223 -5.94 -2.29 10.42
N ILE A 224 -6.37 -3.06 9.43
CA ILE A 224 -6.52 -4.51 9.51
C ILE A 224 -5.40 -5.14 8.69
N VAL A 225 -4.47 -5.81 9.35
CA VAL A 225 -3.30 -6.46 8.75
C VAL A 225 -3.56 -7.95 8.63
N VAL A 226 -3.61 -8.45 7.39
CA VAL A 226 -3.88 -9.86 7.09
C VAL A 226 -2.69 -10.50 6.37
N GLY A 227 -2.44 -11.77 6.64
CA GLY A 227 -1.27 -12.49 6.16
C GLY A 227 -1.53 -13.44 5.01
N SER A 228 -2.77 -13.48 4.51
CA SER A 228 -3.14 -14.34 3.39
C SER A 228 -4.00 -13.58 2.38
N ALA A 229 -3.83 -13.95 1.12
CA ALA A 229 -4.63 -13.42 0.03
C ALA A 229 -6.11 -13.78 0.22
N GLN A 230 -6.43 -15.01 0.66
CA GLN A 230 -7.81 -15.41 0.95
C GLN A 230 -8.49 -14.51 2.00
N SER A 231 -7.77 -14.12 3.05
CA SER A 231 -8.29 -13.22 4.10
C SER A 231 -8.48 -11.80 3.59
N SER A 232 -7.61 -11.35 2.67
CA SER A 232 -7.76 -10.09 1.94
C SER A 232 -9.04 -10.08 1.09
N LEU A 233 -9.31 -11.17 0.37
CA LEU A 233 -10.56 -11.34 -0.40
C LEU A 233 -11.80 -11.42 0.50
N ASP A 234 -11.68 -12.07 1.66
CA ASP A 234 -12.76 -12.12 2.64
C ASP A 234 -13.12 -10.70 3.10
N LEU A 235 -12.15 -9.84 3.42
CA LEU A 235 -12.39 -8.42 3.74
C LEU A 235 -13.01 -7.65 2.57
N GLU A 236 -12.50 -7.84 1.35
CA GLU A 236 -13.04 -7.19 0.15
C GLU A 236 -14.53 -7.50 -0.07
N THR A 237 -14.92 -8.75 0.21
CA THR A 237 -16.28 -9.25 0.05
C THR A 237 -17.17 -9.02 1.28
N GLY A 238 -16.67 -8.34 2.30
CA GLY A 238 -17.41 -8.02 3.52
C GLY A 238 -17.60 -9.19 4.47
N ARG A 239 -16.76 -10.22 4.38
CA ARG A 239 -16.70 -11.33 5.33
C ARG A 239 -15.81 -10.95 6.51
N GLU A 240 -16.20 -11.43 7.69
CA GLU A 240 -15.42 -11.24 8.91
C GLU A 240 -14.21 -12.19 8.95
N LEU A 241 -13.10 -11.70 9.51
CA LEU A 241 -11.92 -12.51 9.79
C LEU A 241 -12.23 -13.50 10.92
N ARG A 242 -11.71 -14.73 10.80
CA ARG A 242 -11.97 -15.81 11.76
C ARG A 242 -11.44 -15.52 13.16
N SER A 243 -10.26 -14.91 13.26
CA SER A 243 -9.61 -14.62 14.53
C SER A 243 -8.70 -13.41 14.37
N THR A 244 -8.73 -12.50 15.35
CA THR A 244 -7.98 -11.25 15.30
C THR A 244 -7.44 -10.85 16.67
N ARG A 245 -6.39 -10.02 16.68
CA ARG A 245 -5.89 -9.35 17.89
C ARG A 245 -5.72 -7.86 17.60
N ALA A 246 -6.29 -7.01 18.46
CA ALA A 246 -6.27 -5.57 18.29
C ALA A 246 -5.23 -4.90 19.21
N LEU A 247 -4.55 -3.89 18.67
CA LEU A 247 -3.66 -2.98 19.37
C LEU A 247 -4.19 -1.55 19.23
N MET A 248 -4.69 -1.00 20.32
CA MET A 248 -5.20 0.37 20.36
C MET A 248 -4.04 1.37 20.29
N GLY A 249 -4.15 2.38 19.43
CA GLY A 249 -3.17 3.45 19.33
C GLY A 249 -1.85 3.08 18.64
N ALA A 250 -1.77 1.89 18.04
CA ALA A 250 -0.54 1.40 17.41
C ALA A 250 -0.38 1.85 15.94
N GLY A 251 -1.41 2.43 15.34
CA GLY A 251 -1.34 2.95 13.98
C GLY A 251 -0.44 4.19 13.87
N PRO A 252 0.05 4.53 12.67
CA PRO A 252 0.91 5.69 12.44
C PRO A 252 0.27 7.02 12.87
N ASN A 253 -1.05 7.11 12.91
CA ASN A 253 -1.81 8.27 13.39
C ASN A 253 -2.61 7.96 14.67
N GLY A 254 -2.20 6.92 15.43
CA GLY A 254 -2.91 6.48 16.63
C GLY A 254 -4.14 5.62 16.34
N GLU A 255 -4.29 5.07 15.13
CA GLU A 255 -5.36 4.13 14.82
C GLU A 255 -5.25 2.83 15.64
N THR A 256 -6.35 2.09 15.71
CA THR A 256 -6.30 0.69 16.18
C THR A 256 -5.78 -0.19 15.06
N VAL A 257 -4.74 -0.99 15.33
CA VAL A 257 -4.23 -2.00 14.39
C VAL A 257 -4.77 -3.37 14.79
N VAL A 258 -5.40 -4.07 13.86
CA VAL A 258 -6.02 -5.37 14.04
C VAL A 258 -5.25 -6.38 13.20
N PHE A 259 -4.59 -7.32 13.84
CA PHE A 259 -3.86 -8.38 13.15
C PHE A 259 -4.74 -9.63 13.03
N GLU A 260 -4.70 -10.26 11.85
CA GLU A 260 -5.17 -11.63 11.68
C GLU A 260 -4.38 -12.60 12.57
N THR A 261 -5.08 -13.58 13.13
CA THR A 261 -4.48 -14.70 13.87
C THR A 261 -5.03 -16.02 13.37
N ASP A 262 -4.32 -17.11 13.61
CA ASP A 262 -4.62 -18.45 13.11
C ASP A 262 -5.11 -19.39 14.23
N GLY A 263 -6.07 -18.91 15.02
CA GLY A 263 -6.67 -19.69 16.10
C GLY A 263 -5.79 -19.81 17.35
N GLY A 264 -4.96 -18.79 17.61
CA GLY A 264 -4.20 -18.66 18.86
C GLY A 264 -2.72 -19.04 18.77
N ARG A 265 -2.18 -19.38 17.60
CA ARG A 265 -0.72 -19.55 17.47
C ARG A 265 -0.07 -18.16 17.35
N SER A 266 0.97 -17.94 18.14
CA SER A 266 1.67 -16.65 18.21
C SER A 266 2.53 -16.35 16.97
N GLU A 267 2.85 -17.35 16.15
CA GLU A 267 3.76 -17.21 14.99
C GLU A 267 3.22 -16.28 13.90
N MET A 268 1.97 -16.45 13.44
CA MET A 268 1.40 -15.59 12.39
C MET A 268 1.33 -14.14 12.86
N LEU A 269 0.85 -13.93 14.08
CA LEU A 269 0.77 -12.61 14.70
C LEU A 269 2.15 -11.97 14.81
N GLN A 270 3.14 -12.71 15.32
CA GLN A 270 4.51 -12.24 15.46
C GLN A 270 5.11 -11.89 14.10
N ARG A 271 4.92 -12.73 13.08
CA ARG A 271 5.36 -12.46 11.71
C ARG A 271 4.75 -11.16 11.20
N LEU A 272 3.42 -11.05 11.20
CA LEU A 272 2.73 -9.86 10.69
C LEU A 272 3.12 -8.58 11.44
N ALA A 273 3.21 -8.64 12.76
CA ALA A 273 3.63 -7.51 13.56
C ALA A 273 5.08 -7.11 13.28
N THR A 274 5.98 -8.08 13.14
CA THR A 274 7.39 -7.82 12.81
C THR A 274 7.51 -7.19 11.44
N THR A 275 6.82 -7.71 10.42
CA THR A 275 6.89 -7.16 9.07
C THR A 275 6.24 -5.77 8.99
N TYR A 276 5.10 -5.58 9.66
CA TYR A 276 4.36 -4.31 9.63
C TYR A 276 5.06 -3.18 10.42
N PHE A 277 5.52 -3.46 11.65
CA PHE A 277 6.19 -2.43 12.46
C PHE A 277 7.69 -2.30 12.17
N GLY A 278 8.31 -3.35 11.61
CA GLY A 278 9.75 -3.52 11.54
C GLY A 278 10.33 -4.19 12.79
N GLU A 279 11.51 -4.80 12.64
CA GLU A 279 12.22 -5.47 13.72
C GLU A 279 12.50 -4.50 14.90
N GLY A 280 12.24 -4.97 16.12
CA GLY A 280 12.47 -4.22 17.36
C GLY A 280 11.45 -3.12 17.67
N LYS A 281 10.44 -2.90 16.83
CA LYS A 281 9.39 -1.88 17.03
C LYS A 281 8.03 -2.45 17.47
N ILE A 282 7.98 -3.74 17.80
CA ILE A 282 6.74 -4.40 18.21
C ILE A 282 6.31 -3.87 19.58
N PRO A 283 5.08 -3.35 19.73
CA PRO A 283 4.58 -2.88 21.02
C PRO A 283 4.64 -3.97 22.11
N ALA A 284 5.12 -3.61 23.29
CA ALA A 284 5.14 -4.49 24.44
C ALA A 284 3.71 -4.99 24.76
N GLY A 285 3.56 -6.30 25.00
CA GLY A 285 2.26 -6.92 25.27
C GLY A 285 1.51 -7.48 24.06
N LEU A 286 2.02 -7.29 22.83
CA LEU A 286 1.42 -7.94 21.65
C LEU A 286 1.72 -9.44 21.61
N ILE A 287 2.96 -9.82 21.94
CA ILE A 287 3.43 -11.22 21.91
C ILE A 287 3.49 -11.81 23.33
N ALA A 288 3.15 -11.03 24.36
CA ALA A 288 3.01 -11.59 25.71
C ALA A 288 1.79 -12.53 25.72
N GLU A 289 2.07 -13.82 25.87
CA GLU A 289 1.15 -14.90 26.22
C GLU A 289 0.86 -14.91 27.73
#